data_AF-A0AA37LI75-F1
#
_entry.id   AF-A0AA37LI75-F1
#
_cell.length_a   1.000
_cell.length_b   1.000
_cell.length_c   1.000
_cell.angle_alpha   90.00
_cell.angle_beta   90.00
_cell.angle_gamma   90.00
#
_symmetry.space_group_name_H-M   'P 1'
#
loop_
_entity.id
_entity.type
_entity.pdbx_description
1 polymer ?
#
loop_
_entity_poly.entity_id
_entity_poly.type
_entity_poly.pdbx_seq_one_letter_code
_entity_poly.pdbx_strand_id
1 'polypeptide(L)'
;MAPIVAGDFVEYSGIQADGEILVYNLVVSNIQITTLGAPTYIRMEDANIGVWTADTVNQEIAQTRFVGYTSDSSNNVKPIKIYAIEYDPCTGQGVDREIAGVAVPNTEARNKFEYRIKATQSDQYAREYRVVAGTGTVTTKNGIVAGQYVMPVSEWIQPEDSLLVPDKGAGP
;
A
#
# COMPACT_ATOMS: atom_id res chain seq x y z
N MET A 1 -19.39 12.52 0.43
CA MET A 1 -19.84 11.27 1.07
C MET A 1 -19.72 10.16 0.05
N ALA A 2 -19.18 9.00 0.43
CA ALA A 2 -19.12 7.84 -0.46
C ALA A 2 -20.55 7.32 -0.73
N PRO A 3 -20.89 6.91 -1.97
CA PRO A 3 -22.24 6.53 -2.37
C PRO A 3 -22.59 5.08 -1.97
N ILE A 4 -22.51 4.76 -0.68
CA ILE A 4 -22.86 3.44 -0.15
C ILE A 4 -24.36 3.39 0.13
N VAL A 5 -25.05 2.35 -0.33
CA VAL A 5 -26.49 2.12 -0.09
C VAL A 5 -26.72 0.85 0.72
N ALA A 6 -27.88 0.77 1.36
CA ALA A 6 -28.29 -0.45 2.07
C ALA A 6 -28.37 -1.63 1.08
N GLY A 7 -27.68 -2.73 1.41
CA GLY A 7 -27.57 -3.91 0.56
C GLY A 7 -26.23 -4.07 -0.15
N ASP A 8 -25.35 -3.06 -0.12
CA ASP A 8 -23.99 -3.18 -0.66
C ASP A 8 -23.16 -4.20 0.13
N PHE A 9 -22.37 -5.00 -0.61
CA PHE A 9 -21.36 -5.87 0.00
C PHE A 9 -20.16 -5.02 0.41
N VAL A 10 -19.89 -4.97 1.71
CA VAL A 10 -18.78 -4.22 2.28
C VAL A 10 -17.89 -5.15 3.10
N GLU A 11 -16.58 -4.99 2.92
CA GLU A 11 -15.56 -5.54 3.79
C GLU A 11 -15.05 -4.39 4.66
N TYR A 12 -14.94 -4.60 5.96
CA TYR A 12 -14.47 -3.54 6.85
C TYR A 12 -13.59 -4.07 7.97
N SER A 13 -12.78 -3.19 8.52
CA SER A 13 -12.05 -3.40 9.76
C SER A 13 -12.38 -2.26 10.72
N GLY A 14 -12.70 -2.62 11.97
CA GLY A 14 -13.17 -1.67 12.95
C GLY A 14 -13.08 -2.18 14.38
N ILE A 15 -13.36 -1.29 15.33
CA ILE A 15 -13.42 -1.59 16.76
C ILE A 15 -14.84 -1.34 17.23
N GLN A 16 -15.41 -2.27 18.00
CA GLN A 16 -16.71 -2.06 18.62
C GLN A 16 -16.56 -1.22 19.89
N ALA A 17 -17.26 -0.10 19.96
CA ALA A 17 -17.27 0.81 21.12
C ALA A 17 -18.65 1.44 21.24
N ASP A 18 -19.21 1.48 22.46
CA ASP A 18 -20.49 2.13 22.78
C ASP A 18 -21.68 1.70 21.89
N GLY A 19 -21.71 0.43 21.46
CA GLY A 19 -22.77 -0.09 20.59
C GLY A 19 -22.61 0.27 19.11
N GLU A 20 -21.56 1.01 18.76
CA GLU A 20 -21.18 1.36 17.40
C GLU A 20 -19.93 0.58 16.96
N ILE A 21 -19.70 0.56 15.63
CA ILE A 21 -18.46 0.05 15.05
C ILE A 21 -17.71 1.25 14.47
N LEU A 22 -16.57 1.55 15.08
CA LEU A 22 -15.63 2.55 14.58
C LEU A 22 -14.80 1.93 13.46
N VAL A 23 -15.23 2.16 12.23
CA VAL A 23 -14.60 1.61 11.02
C VAL A 23 -13.39 2.47 10.62
N TYR A 24 -12.20 1.86 10.60
CA TYR A 24 -10.97 2.52 10.14
C TYR A 24 -10.53 2.07 8.74
N ASN A 25 -11.10 0.97 8.24
CA ASN A 25 -10.95 0.54 6.85
C ASN A 25 -12.30 0.03 6.34
N LEU A 26 -12.74 0.50 5.18
CA LEU A 26 -13.93 0.02 4.50
C LEU A 26 -13.65 -0.12 3.01
N VAL A 27 -13.96 -1.28 2.48
CA VAL A 27 -13.78 -1.65 1.08
C VAL A 27 -15.11 -2.11 0.51
N VAL A 28 -15.52 -1.50 -0.59
CA VAL A 28 -16.70 -1.92 -1.37
C VAL A 28 -16.20 -2.63 -2.62
N SER A 29 -15.97 -3.93 -2.54
CA SER A 29 -15.23 -4.68 -3.57
C SER A 29 -15.94 -4.76 -4.93
N ASN A 30 -17.27 -4.59 -4.96
CA ASN A 30 -18.09 -4.59 -6.17
C ASN A 30 -18.28 -3.21 -6.82
N ILE A 31 -17.85 -2.11 -6.18
CA ILE A 31 -18.08 -0.76 -6.67
C ILE A 31 -16.79 0.05 -6.59
N GLN A 32 -16.33 0.57 -7.73
CA GLN A 32 -15.25 1.56 -7.75
C GLN A 32 -15.83 2.92 -7.33
N ILE A 33 -15.35 3.46 -6.21
CA ILE A 33 -15.65 4.83 -5.81
C ILE A 33 -14.74 5.77 -6.60
N THR A 34 -15.33 6.59 -7.47
CA THR A 34 -14.63 7.68 -8.16
C THR A 34 -15.12 9.03 -7.66
N THR A 35 -14.21 9.99 -7.55
CA THR A 35 -14.47 11.36 -7.08
C THR A 35 -13.80 12.35 -8.02
N LEU A 36 -14.30 13.58 -8.04
CA LEU A 36 -13.68 14.72 -8.71
C LEU A 36 -13.28 15.73 -7.62
N GLY A 37 -12.02 15.78 -7.25
CA GLY A 37 -11.49 16.71 -6.24
C GLY A 37 -11.29 16.11 -4.85
N ALA A 38 -11.12 17.01 -3.87
CA ALA A 38 -10.78 16.66 -2.49
C ALA A 38 -12.03 16.43 -1.62
N PRO A 39 -12.03 15.44 -0.71
CA PRO A 39 -10.91 14.55 -0.40
C PRO A 39 -10.76 13.41 -1.41
N THR A 40 -9.52 13.14 -1.78
CA THR A 40 -9.16 11.93 -2.55
C THR A 40 -9.15 10.73 -1.62
N TYR A 41 -9.65 9.58 -2.08
CA TYR A 41 -9.56 8.31 -1.37
C TYR A 41 -8.47 7.43 -2.00
N ILE A 42 -7.77 6.67 -1.16
CA ILE A 42 -6.76 5.71 -1.56
C ILE A 42 -7.15 4.35 -1.02
N ARG A 43 -7.08 3.34 -1.87
CA ARG A 43 -7.20 1.92 -1.51
C ARG A 43 -5.92 1.21 -1.92
N MET A 44 -5.36 0.41 -1.02
CA MET A 44 -4.27 -0.50 -1.34
C MET A 44 -4.82 -1.90 -1.54
N GLU A 45 -4.32 -2.59 -2.57
CA GLU A 45 -4.45 -4.05 -2.70
C GLU A 45 -3.26 -4.71 -2.01
N ASP A 46 -2.05 -4.31 -2.40
CA ASP A 46 -0.83 -5.01 -2.02
C ASP A 46 0.33 -4.04 -1.70
N ALA A 47 1.17 -4.46 -0.75
CA ALA A 47 2.47 -3.88 -0.45
C ALA A 47 3.47 -5.02 -0.16
N ASN A 48 3.91 -5.71 -1.21
CA ASN A 48 4.92 -6.76 -1.10
C ASN A 48 6.30 -6.11 -1.10
N ILE A 49 7.13 -6.48 -0.13
CA ILE A 49 8.48 -5.94 0.01
C ILE A 49 9.47 -7.03 -0.36
N GLY A 50 10.27 -6.77 -1.39
CA GLY A 50 11.33 -7.67 -1.81
C GLY A 50 12.53 -7.55 -0.89
N VAL A 51 13.03 -8.68 -0.40
CA VAL A 51 14.25 -8.73 0.40
C VAL A 51 15.47 -8.89 -0.52
N TRP A 52 16.47 -8.05 -0.34
CA TRP A 52 17.73 -8.10 -1.09
C TRP A 52 18.60 -9.30 -0.69
N THR A 53 19.31 -9.85 -1.67
CA THR A 53 20.35 -10.88 -1.48
C THR A 53 21.70 -10.43 -2.01
N ALA A 54 22.77 -10.85 -1.30
CA ALA A 54 24.14 -10.72 -1.79
C ALA A 54 24.47 -11.76 -2.88
N ASP A 55 23.80 -12.91 -2.89
CA ASP A 55 24.03 -13.97 -3.89
C ASP A 55 23.20 -13.71 -5.16
N THR A 56 23.62 -12.71 -5.92
CA THR A 56 22.96 -12.33 -7.18
C THR A 56 23.22 -13.30 -8.34
N VAL A 57 24.00 -14.37 -8.11
CA VAL A 57 24.34 -15.37 -9.13
C VAL A 57 23.39 -16.56 -9.04
N ASN A 58 23.13 -17.05 -7.83
CA ASN A 58 22.27 -18.22 -7.63
C ASN A 58 20.85 -17.85 -7.19
N GLN A 59 20.62 -16.63 -6.68
CA GLN A 59 19.29 -16.23 -6.19
C GLN A 59 18.68 -15.11 -7.02
N GLU A 60 17.36 -15.18 -7.21
CA GLU A 60 16.59 -14.07 -7.78
C GLU A 60 16.46 -12.93 -6.76
N ILE A 61 16.78 -11.71 -7.20
CA ILE A 61 16.49 -10.51 -6.42
C ILE A 61 14.98 -10.24 -6.46
N ALA A 62 14.34 -10.36 -5.30
CA ALA A 62 12.91 -10.09 -5.12
C ALA A 62 12.52 -8.66 -5.50
N GLN A 63 11.28 -8.49 -5.94
CA GLN A 63 10.72 -7.18 -6.30
C GLN A 63 9.85 -6.64 -5.18
N THR A 64 10.08 -5.38 -4.83
CA THR A 64 9.13 -4.59 -4.06
C THR A 64 8.02 -4.09 -4.98
N ARG A 65 6.76 -4.31 -4.59
CA ARG A 65 5.57 -3.98 -5.35
C ARG A 65 4.51 -3.33 -4.49
N PHE A 66 3.98 -2.21 -4.98
CA PHE A 66 2.81 -1.56 -4.40
C PHE A 66 1.72 -1.49 -5.46
N VAL A 67 0.52 -1.93 -5.10
CA VAL A 67 -0.66 -1.89 -5.97
C VAL A 67 -1.78 -1.19 -5.24
N GLY A 68 -2.34 -0.17 -5.86
CA GLY A 68 -3.46 0.55 -5.29
C GLY A 68 -4.31 1.28 -6.32
N TYR A 69 -5.33 1.95 -5.80
CA TYR A 69 -6.29 2.72 -6.56
C TYR A 69 -6.51 4.05 -5.88
N THR A 70 -6.80 5.06 -6.67
CA THR A 70 -7.26 6.35 -6.16
C THR A 70 -8.66 6.67 -6.69
N SER A 71 -9.48 7.36 -5.89
CA SER A 71 -10.81 7.77 -6.36
C SER A 71 -10.76 8.87 -7.42
N ASP A 72 -9.66 9.61 -7.53
CA ASP A 72 -9.52 10.76 -8.45
C ASP A 72 -8.21 10.67 -9.26
N SER A 73 -8.31 10.80 -10.59
CA SER A 73 -7.17 10.80 -11.52
C SER A 73 -6.79 12.18 -12.03
N SER A 74 -7.32 13.24 -11.46
CA SER A 74 -6.97 14.62 -11.79
C SER A 74 -5.47 14.88 -11.60
N ASN A 75 -4.89 15.77 -12.40
CA ASN A 75 -3.44 16.01 -12.40
C ASN A 75 -2.90 16.48 -11.05
N ASN A 76 -3.71 17.17 -10.25
CA ASN A 76 -3.35 17.63 -8.90
C ASN A 76 -3.21 16.47 -7.90
N VAL A 77 -3.83 15.32 -8.13
CA VAL A 77 -3.70 14.13 -7.26
C VAL A 77 -2.37 13.40 -7.49
N LYS A 78 -1.66 13.72 -8.57
CA LYS A 78 -0.44 13.04 -9.01
C LYS A 78 0.82 13.86 -8.69
N PRO A 79 1.95 13.22 -8.42
CA PRO A 79 2.11 11.77 -8.23
C PRO A 79 1.51 11.30 -6.89
N ILE A 80 1.13 10.02 -6.82
CA ILE A 80 0.90 9.33 -5.56
C ILE A 80 2.25 9.09 -4.92
N LYS A 81 2.45 9.58 -3.69
CA LYS A 81 3.69 9.42 -2.96
C LYS A 81 3.61 8.20 -2.04
N ILE A 82 4.70 7.43 -1.99
CA ILE A 82 4.86 6.27 -1.11
C ILE A 82 5.98 6.59 -0.13
N TYR A 83 5.70 6.43 1.15
CA TYR A 83 6.63 6.63 2.25
C TYR A 83 6.77 5.35 3.06
N ALA A 84 7.99 5.02 3.49
CA ALA A 84 8.22 4.08 4.58
C ALA A 84 8.05 4.83 5.91
N ILE A 85 7.34 4.22 6.87
CA ILE A 85 7.20 4.79 8.20
C ILE A 85 8.25 4.14 9.12
N GLU A 86 9.21 4.94 9.55
CA GLU A 86 10.27 4.53 10.46
C GLU A 86 9.92 4.97 11.88
N TYR A 87 9.85 4.03 12.81
CA TYR A 87 9.51 4.33 14.20
C TYR A 87 10.77 4.47 15.03
N ASP A 88 10.89 5.60 15.72
CA ASP A 88 11.88 5.76 16.79
C ASP A 88 11.60 4.70 17.88
N PRO A 89 12.58 3.84 18.21
CA PRO A 89 12.38 2.73 19.15
C PRO A 89 12.16 3.21 20.59
N CYS A 90 12.62 4.42 20.94
CA CYS A 90 12.52 4.99 22.27
C CYS A 90 11.26 5.83 22.45
N THR A 91 10.86 6.59 21.43
CA THR A 91 9.71 7.52 21.51
C THR A 91 8.44 7.00 20.83
N GLY A 92 8.56 5.98 19.96
CA GLY A 92 7.47 5.48 19.14
C GLY A 92 7.00 6.45 18.05
N GLN A 93 7.71 7.55 17.81
CA GLN A 93 7.34 8.52 16.79
C GLN A 93 7.69 8.00 15.39
N GLY A 94 6.72 8.03 14.49
CA GLY A 94 6.90 7.66 13.07
C GLY A 94 7.44 8.83 12.26
N VAL A 95 8.54 8.60 11.54
CA VAL A 95 9.14 9.52 10.56
C VAL A 95 8.98 8.93 9.17
N ASP A 96 8.49 9.73 8.23
CA ASP A 96 8.29 9.31 6.85
C ASP A 96 9.59 9.45 6.05
N ARG A 97 10.03 8.35 5.42
CA ARG A 97 11.08 8.36 4.39
C ARG A 97 10.46 8.12 3.02
N GLU A 98 10.65 9.06 2.10
CA GLU A 98 10.08 8.94 0.74
C GLU A 98 10.74 7.76 0.01
N ILE A 99 9.90 6.90 -0.57
CA ILE A 99 10.30 5.73 -1.37
C ILE A 99 10.15 6.04 -2.85
N ALA A 100 9.01 6.61 -3.24
CA ALA A 100 8.70 6.86 -4.64
C ALA A 100 7.57 7.88 -4.83
N GLY A 101 7.57 8.51 -6.01
CA GLY A 101 6.40 9.17 -6.60
C GLY A 101 5.90 8.36 -7.79
N VAL A 102 4.63 7.96 -7.77
CA VAL A 102 4.01 7.07 -8.75
C VAL A 102 2.96 7.84 -9.55
N ALA A 103 3.06 7.82 -10.87
CA ALA A 103 1.99 8.35 -11.71
C ALA A 103 0.78 7.40 -11.68
N VAL A 104 -0.42 7.97 -11.60
CA VAL A 104 -1.66 7.23 -11.91
C VAL A 104 -1.87 7.37 -13.41
N PRO A 105 -1.77 6.31 -14.22
CA PRO A 105 -2.00 6.41 -15.65
C PRO A 105 -3.43 6.93 -15.90
N ASN A 106 -3.56 8.05 -16.62
CA ASN A 106 -4.86 8.65 -16.99
C ASN A 106 -5.67 7.78 -17.97
N THR A 107 -5.19 6.58 -18.26
CA THR A 107 -5.76 5.62 -19.20
C THR A 107 -6.56 4.52 -18.50
N GLU A 108 -6.36 4.33 -17.19
CA GLU A 108 -7.02 3.27 -16.43
C GLU A 108 -8.36 3.76 -15.89
N ALA A 109 -9.47 3.15 -16.32
CA ALA A 109 -10.83 3.51 -15.87
C ALA A 109 -11.03 3.39 -14.34
N ARG A 110 -10.15 2.63 -13.67
CA ARG A 110 -10.16 2.42 -12.21
C ARG A 110 -9.16 3.29 -11.46
N ASN A 111 -8.40 4.15 -12.15
CA ASN A 111 -7.32 4.96 -11.56
C ASN A 111 -6.32 4.10 -10.75
N LYS A 112 -5.98 2.94 -11.29
CA LYS A 112 -5.00 2.03 -10.69
C LYS A 112 -3.62 2.66 -10.77
N PHE A 113 -2.81 2.55 -9.72
CA PHE A 113 -1.38 2.82 -9.77
C PHE A 113 -0.61 1.57 -9.33
N GLU A 114 0.58 1.45 -9.89
CA GLU A 114 1.47 0.34 -9.58
C GLU A 114 2.91 0.85 -9.56
N TYR A 115 3.63 0.48 -8.50
CA TYR A 115 5.06 0.72 -8.39
C TYR A 115 5.77 -0.62 -8.25
N ARG A 116 6.86 -0.79 -8.99
CA ARG A 116 7.74 -1.96 -8.91
C ARG A 116 9.19 -1.52 -8.96
N ILE A 117 9.99 -2.07 -8.07
CA ILE A 117 11.44 -1.91 -8.08
C ILE A 117 12.11 -3.18 -7.55
N LYS A 118 13.26 -3.54 -8.10
CA LYS A 118 14.07 -4.64 -7.55
C LYS A 118 14.74 -4.18 -6.26
N ALA A 119 14.81 -5.08 -5.28
CA ALA A 119 15.49 -4.79 -4.03
C ALA A 119 16.98 -4.51 -4.25
N THR A 120 17.55 -3.61 -3.46
CA THR A 120 18.98 -3.22 -3.52
C THR A 120 19.67 -3.39 -2.16
N GLN A 121 21.00 -3.43 -2.17
CA GLN A 121 21.81 -3.56 -0.95
C GLN A 121 21.55 -2.41 0.05
N SER A 122 21.17 -1.24 -0.45
CA SER A 122 20.87 -0.05 0.36
C SER A 122 19.43 0.02 0.88
N ASP A 123 18.59 -0.97 0.55
CA ASP A 123 17.19 -0.92 0.93
C ASP A 123 17.02 -1.04 2.44
N GLN A 124 16.26 -0.09 2.99
CA GLN A 124 15.85 -0.06 4.38
C GLN A 124 14.37 -0.39 4.46
N TYR A 125 14.07 -1.44 5.22
CA TYR A 125 12.75 -2.02 5.35
C TYR A 125 11.94 -1.35 6.46
N ALA A 126 10.64 -1.18 6.24
CA ALA A 126 9.69 -0.69 7.23
C ALA A 126 8.52 -1.65 7.39
N ARG A 127 7.88 -1.64 8.57
CA ARG A 127 6.70 -2.48 8.84
C ARG A 127 5.44 -1.95 8.16
N GLU A 128 5.38 -0.63 7.96
CA GLU A 128 4.22 0.08 7.45
C GLU A 128 4.67 1.13 6.43
N TYR A 129 3.82 1.34 5.44
CA TYR A 129 4.04 2.31 4.38
C TYR A 129 2.84 3.24 4.28
N ARG A 130 3.11 4.55 4.19
CA ARG A 130 2.09 5.57 3.99
C ARG A 130 2.02 5.94 2.52
N VAL A 131 0.84 5.86 1.96
CA VAL A 131 0.54 6.25 0.59
C VAL A 131 -0.28 7.53 0.63
N VAL A 132 0.16 8.57 -0.07
CA VAL A 132 -0.38 9.93 0.01
C VAL A 132 -0.69 10.47 -1.38
N ALA A 133 -1.87 11.05 -1.56
CA ALA A 133 -2.24 11.78 -2.77
C ALA A 133 -1.45 13.10 -2.87
N GLY A 134 -1.04 13.49 -4.08
CA GLY A 134 -0.22 14.70 -4.28
C GLY A 134 -0.89 16.00 -3.80
N THR A 135 -2.23 16.06 -3.89
CA THR A 135 -3.07 17.09 -3.25
C THR A 135 -4.39 16.46 -2.82
N GLY A 136 -5.21 17.24 -2.10
CA GLY A 136 -6.52 16.78 -1.65
C GLY A 136 -6.51 16.02 -0.34
N THR A 137 -5.39 16.10 0.40
CA THR A 137 -5.36 15.71 1.81
C THR A 137 -6.14 16.73 2.62
N VAL A 138 -7.11 16.24 3.40
CA VAL A 138 -7.97 17.09 4.23
C VAL A 138 -8.02 16.50 5.63
N THR A 139 -7.61 17.28 6.62
CA THR A 139 -7.84 16.93 8.02
C THR A 139 -9.31 17.13 8.32
N THR A 140 -10.00 16.02 8.59
CA THR A 140 -11.39 16.04 9.02
C THR A 140 -11.51 16.70 10.40
N LYS A 141 -12.73 17.10 10.78
CA LYS A 141 -13.01 17.70 12.11
C LYS A 141 -12.56 16.83 13.29
N ASN A 142 -12.39 15.52 13.06
CA ASN A 142 -11.98 14.54 14.07
C ASN A 142 -10.47 14.23 14.03
N GLY A 143 -9.67 15.05 13.34
CA GLY A 143 -8.21 14.89 13.27
C GLY A 143 -7.72 13.80 12.30
N ILE A 144 -8.63 13.08 11.62
CA ILE A 144 -8.26 12.08 10.62
C ILE A 144 -7.88 12.79 9.33
N VAL A 145 -6.69 12.51 8.81
CA VAL A 145 -6.22 13.04 7.52
C VAL A 145 -6.72 12.13 6.40
N ALA A 146 -7.68 12.62 5.60
CA ALA A 146 -8.08 11.98 4.35
C ALA A 146 -7.03 12.23 3.26
N GLY A 147 -7.05 11.47 2.16
CA GLY A 147 -6.04 11.56 1.10
C GLY A 147 -4.75 10.79 1.38
N GLN A 148 -4.71 10.03 2.47
CA GLN A 148 -3.61 9.12 2.78
C GLN A 148 -4.14 7.78 3.31
N TYR A 149 -3.34 6.74 3.14
CA TYR A 149 -3.61 5.40 3.67
C TYR A 149 -2.31 4.80 4.22
N VAL A 150 -2.38 4.16 5.39
CA VAL A 150 -1.26 3.41 5.98
C VAL A 150 -1.52 1.93 5.77
N MET A 151 -0.61 1.28 5.04
CA MET A 151 -0.66 -0.14 4.69
C MET A 151 0.44 -0.89 5.45
N PRO A 152 0.13 -1.95 6.22
CA PRO A 152 1.15 -2.87 6.70
C PRO A 152 1.75 -3.64 5.51
N VAL A 153 2.96 -4.16 5.65
CA VAL A 153 3.52 -5.08 4.64
C VAL A 153 2.62 -6.31 4.51
N SER A 154 2.13 -6.57 3.29
CA SER A 154 1.30 -7.76 3.03
C SER A 154 2.15 -9.03 2.97
N GLU A 155 3.35 -8.92 2.40
CA GLU A 155 4.27 -10.04 2.26
C GLU A 155 5.72 -9.56 2.19
N TRP A 156 6.62 -10.34 2.81
CA TRP A 156 8.06 -10.23 2.61
C TRP A 156 8.51 -11.30 1.61
N ILE A 157 8.83 -10.88 0.39
CA ILE A 157 9.27 -11.80 -0.66
C ILE A 157 10.75 -12.08 -0.45
N GLN A 158 11.07 -13.31 -0.08
CA GLN A 158 12.45 -13.77 0.04
C GLN A 158 13.06 -14.02 -1.34
N PRO A 159 14.38 -13.88 -1.49
CA PRO A 159 15.10 -14.36 -2.66
C PRO A 159 14.85 -15.86 -2.87
N GLU A 160 14.51 -16.24 -4.09
CA GLU A 160 14.34 -17.64 -4.46
C GLU A 160 15.63 -18.19 -5.08
N ASP A 161 15.99 -19.43 -4.75
CA ASP A 161 17.11 -20.12 -5.38
C ASP A 161 16.73 -20.52 -6.81
N SER A 162 17.54 -20.11 -7.78
CA SER A 162 17.36 -20.46 -9.18
C SER A 162 17.83 -21.88 -9.50
N LEU A 163 18.55 -22.51 -8.57
CA LEU A 163 18.95 -23.91 -8.67
C LEU A 163 17.81 -24.80 -8.18
N LEU A 164 17.24 -25.60 -9.09
CA LEU A 164 16.42 -26.73 -8.70
C LEU A 164 17.30 -27.69 -7.88
N VAL A 165 17.16 -27.70 -6.56
CA VAL A 165 17.72 -28.77 -5.75
C VAL A 165 17.05 -30.05 -6.23
N PRO A 166 17.76 -31.00 -6.87
CA PRO A 166 17.16 -32.29 -7.16
C PRO A 166 16.75 -32.85 -5.82
N ASP A 167 15.47 -33.24 -5.70
CA ASP A 167 14.92 -33.89 -4.53
C ASP A 167 15.98 -34.85 -4.00
N LYS A 168 16.52 -34.58 -2.80
CA LYS A 168 17.55 -35.44 -2.22
C LYS A 168 16.89 -36.78 -2.08
N GLY A 169 17.14 -37.65 -3.07
CA GLY A 169 16.57 -38.98 -3.13
C GLY A 169 16.72 -39.58 -1.74
N ALA A 170 15.58 -40.01 -1.19
CA ALA A 170 15.57 -40.86 -0.03
C ALA A 170 16.50 -42.04 -0.34
N GLY A 171 17.75 -41.92 0.12
CA GLY A 171 18.75 -42.95 0.05
C GLY A 171 18.45 -43.99 1.14
N PRO A 172 18.78 -45.26 0.87
CA PRO A 172 18.23 -46.45 1.52
C PRO A 172 18.41 -46.54 3.03
#